data_AF-A0A3C1LPJ5-F1
#
_entry.id   AF-A0A3C1LPJ5-F1
#
_cell.length_a   1.000
_cell.length_b   1.000
_cell.length_c   1.000
_cell.angle_alpha   90.00
_cell.angle_beta   90.00
_cell.angle_gamma   90.00
#
_symmetry.space_group_name_H-M   'P 1'
#
loop_
_entity.id
_entity.type
_entity.pdbx_description
1 polymer ?
#
loop_
_entity_poly.entity_id
_entity_poly.type
_entity_poly.pdbx_seq_one_letter_code
_entity_poly.pdbx_strand_id
1 'polypeptide(L)'
;DFDDDVWGVLDWGRGRWTYKNTWYWGSGSGSVDGHLFGFNIGYGFTDRTPASENVIFYDGKIHKLDDIEFCIPEDDIMKNWKFTSSDGRFEMDFQPVVDRFSDTNALIIRSKQHQVFGYFTGDAKLDDGTIIHLDRFPAFAEKVYNRY
;
A
#
# COMPACT_ATOMS: atom_id res chain seq x y z
N ASP A 1 -15.61 -13.17 -20.64
CA ASP A 1 -15.54 -13.82 -19.34
C ASP A 1 -14.52 -13.10 -18.50
N PHE A 2 -14.95 -12.54 -17.37
CA PHE A 2 -14.02 -12.19 -16.30
C PHE A 2 -13.78 -13.51 -15.56
N ASP A 3 -12.53 -13.93 -15.37
CA ASP A 3 -12.23 -15.04 -14.46
C ASP A 3 -12.86 -14.75 -13.08
N ASP A 4 -13.26 -15.80 -12.35
CA ASP A 4 -13.95 -15.71 -11.05
C ASP A 4 -13.10 -15.07 -9.92
N ASP A 5 -11.92 -14.54 -10.24
CA ASP A 5 -10.92 -13.99 -9.31
C ASP A 5 -10.80 -12.45 -9.42
N VAL A 6 -11.93 -11.76 -9.25
CA VAL A 6 -11.98 -10.29 -9.25
C VAL A 6 -12.04 -9.77 -7.81
N TRP A 7 -11.00 -9.02 -7.44
CA TRP A 7 -10.87 -8.42 -6.12
C TRP A 7 -11.02 -6.91 -6.19
N GLY A 8 -11.57 -6.31 -5.14
CA GLY A 8 -11.79 -4.88 -5.04
C GLY A 8 -11.58 -4.39 -3.62
N VAL A 9 -11.14 -3.14 -3.49
CA VAL A 9 -10.98 -2.45 -2.22
C VAL A 9 -11.91 -1.23 -2.18
N LEU A 10 -12.55 -1.04 -1.03
CA LEU A 10 -13.26 0.20 -0.72
C LEU A 10 -12.48 0.90 0.39
N ASP A 11 -11.92 2.06 0.08
CA ASP A 11 -11.33 2.94 1.07
C ASP A 11 -12.32 4.03 1.47
N TRP A 12 -12.49 4.23 2.78
CA TRP A 12 -13.35 5.25 3.36
C TRP A 12 -12.66 5.87 4.58
N GLY A 13 -12.23 7.13 4.41
CA GLY A 13 -11.58 7.91 5.45
C GLY A 13 -12.34 9.19 5.80
N ARG A 14 -12.19 9.63 7.05
CA ARG A 14 -12.60 10.96 7.50
C ARG A 14 -11.53 11.53 8.42
N GLY A 15 -11.02 12.71 8.10
CA GLY A 15 -9.96 13.36 8.88
C GLY A 15 -10.02 14.87 8.80
N ARG A 16 -9.03 15.52 9.42
CA ARG A 16 -8.72 16.94 9.23
C ARG A 16 -7.32 17.02 8.65
N TRP A 17 -7.23 17.29 7.35
CA TRP A 17 -5.96 17.32 6.64
C TRP A 17 -5.21 18.63 6.88
N THR A 18 -3.89 18.53 6.96
CA THR A 18 -3.02 19.70 6.98
C THR A 18 -3.04 20.38 5.60
N TYR A 19 -2.80 21.69 5.59
CA TYR A 19 -2.75 22.50 4.37
C TYR A 19 -1.79 21.93 3.30
N LYS A 20 -0.68 21.34 3.74
CA LYS A 20 0.30 20.66 2.90
C LYS A 20 0.56 19.28 3.49
N ASN A 21 0.37 18.23 2.69
CA ASN A 21 0.63 16.86 3.12
C ASN A 21 1.18 16.00 1.99
N THR A 22 1.99 15.01 2.36
CA THR A 22 2.33 13.88 1.49
C THR A 22 1.97 12.61 2.22
N TRP A 23 1.21 11.74 1.58
CA TRP A 23 0.93 10.41 2.13
C TRP A 23 1.35 9.32 1.16
N TYR A 24 1.50 8.14 1.75
CA TYR A 24 1.81 6.90 1.09
C TYR A 24 0.76 5.89 1.53
N TRP A 25 0.21 5.16 0.58
CA TRP A 25 -0.79 4.14 0.89
C TRP A 25 -0.67 2.99 -0.10
N GLY A 26 -0.98 1.78 0.32
CA GLY A 26 -0.98 0.61 -0.53
C GLY A 26 -1.95 -0.43 -0.01
N SER A 27 -2.60 -1.12 -0.93
CA SER A 27 -3.52 -2.19 -0.58
C SER A 27 -3.56 -3.26 -1.65
N GLY A 28 -3.78 -4.49 -1.21
CA GLY A 28 -3.94 -5.66 -2.04
C GLY A 28 -4.96 -6.60 -1.43
N SER A 29 -5.69 -7.33 -2.27
CA SER A 29 -6.69 -8.31 -1.87
C SER A 29 -6.70 -9.43 -2.89
N GLY A 30 -6.75 -10.67 -2.43
CA GLY A 30 -6.64 -11.84 -3.29
C GLY A 30 -6.65 -13.14 -2.49
N SER A 31 -6.21 -14.20 -3.14
CA SER A 31 -5.88 -15.46 -2.48
C SER A 31 -4.42 -15.84 -2.72
N VAL A 32 -3.80 -16.46 -1.71
CA VAL A 32 -2.47 -17.06 -1.80
C VAL A 32 -2.60 -18.51 -1.34
N ASP A 33 -2.21 -19.46 -2.18
CA ASP A 33 -2.30 -20.90 -1.91
C ASP A 33 -3.68 -21.37 -1.41
N GLY A 34 -4.76 -20.77 -1.93
CA GLY A 34 -6.14 -21.09 -1.56
C GLY A 34 -6.65 -20.42 -0.29
N HIS A 35 -5.82 -19.59 0.37
CA HIS A 35 -6.20 -18.82 1.55
C HIS A 35 -6.48 -17.36 1.20
N LEU A 36 -7.45 -16.75 1.88
CA LEU A 36 -7.76 -15.34 1.68
C LEU A 36 -6.63 -14.49 2.25
N PHE A 37 -6.07 -13.61 1.42
CA PHE A 37 -4.95 -12.76 1.80
C PHE A 37 -5.18 -11.32 1.34
N GLY A 38 -4.82 -10.37 2.18
CA GLY A 38 -4.79 -8.97 1.81
C GLY A 38 -3.91 -8.15 2.75
N PHE A 39 -3.69 -6.90 2.39
CA PHE A 39 -2.99 -5.96 3.25
C PHE A 39 -3.49 -4.54 3.05
N ASN A 40 -3.28 -3.72 4.07
CA ASN A 40 -3.40 -2.28 4.03
C ASN A 40 -2.16 -1.69 4.69
N ILE A 41 -1.42 -0.84 4.00
CA ILE A 41 -0.19 -0.23 4.48
C ILE A 41 -0.15 1.26 4.12
N GLY A 42 0.43 2.09 4.96
CA GLY A 42 0.51 3.52 4.69
C GLY A 42 1.07 4.34 5.85
N TYR A 43 1.30 5.61 5.53
CA TYR A 43 1.63 6.66 6.49
C TYR A 43 1.51 8.05 5.86
N GLY A 44 1.63 9.09 6.70
CA GLY A 44 1.62 10.49 6.29
C GLY A 44 0.25 11.16 6.40
N PHE A 45 -0.83 10.39 6.53
CA PHE A 45 -2.17 10.96 6.75
C PHE A 45 -2.36 11.59 8.13
N THR A 46 -1.86 10.93 9.18
CA THR A 46 -2.14 11.28 10.58
C THR A 46 -0.90 11.18 11.45
N ASP A 47 -0.99 11.72 12.67
CA ASP A 47 -0.09 11.33 13.75
C ASP A 47 -0.26 9.82 14.02
N ARG A 48 0.86 9.09 13.96
CA ARG A 48 0.89 7.62 14.11
C ARG A 48 1.28 7.18 15.52
N THR A 49 1.53 8.12 16.44
CA THR A 49 1.84 7.82 17.85
C THR A 49 0.81 6.90 18.52
N PRO A 50 -0.52 7.04 18.28
CA PRO A 50 -1.51 6.16 18.90
C PRO A 50 -1.64 4.79 18.22
N ALA A 51 -1.54 4.75 16.88
CA ALA A 51 -1.64 3.56 16.03
C ALA A 51 -1.30 3.90 14.57
N SER A 52 -0.89 2.89 13.80
CA SER A 52 -0.77 2.95 12.34
C SER A 52 -2.00 2.30 11.65
N GLU A 53 -2.15 2.50 10.33
CA GLU A 53 -3.11 1.75 9.50
C GLU A 53 -2.61 0.37 9.02
N ASN A 54 -1.35 0.03 9.30
CA ASN A 54 -0.65 -1.13 8.70
C ASN A 54 -1.16 -2.49 9.21
N VAL A 55 -1.67 -3.34 8.33
CA VAL A 55 -2.23 -4.66 8.68
C VAL A 55 -2.07 -5.67 7.53
N ILE A 56 -1.97 -6.94 7.90
CA ILE A 56 -2.23 -8.10 7.03
C ILE A 56 -3.61 -8.66 7.39
N PHE A 57 -4.36 -9.05 6.37
CA PHE A 57 -5.59 -9.83 6.50
C PHE A 57 -5.30 -11.25 6.03
N TYR A 58 -5.60 -12.25 6.87
CA TYR A 58 -5.44 -13.66 6.52
C TYR A 58 -6.63 -14.45 7.05
N ASP A 59 -7.40 -15.10 6.17
CA ASP A 59 -8.59 -15.90 6.50
C ASP A 59 -9.54 -15.23 7.52
N GLY A 60 -9.83 -13.94 7.30
CA GLY A 60 -10.72 -13.15 8.15
C GLY A 60 -10.11 -12.68 9.48
N LYS A 61 -8.82 -12.94 9.71
CA LYS A 61 -8.07 -12.43 10.87
C LYS A 61 -7.18 -11.25 10.47
N ILE A 62 -7.13 -10.26 11.35
CA ILE A 62 -6.22 -9.11 11.23
C ILE A 62 -4.94 -9.42 12.01
N HIS A 63 -3.81 -9.21 11.35
CA HIS A 63 -2.47 -9.27 11.91
C HIS A 63 -1.86 -7.87 11.82
N LYS A 64 -1.61 -7.25 12.97
CA LYS A 64 -1.14 -5.87 13.03
C LYS A 64 0.34 -5.82 12.65
N LEU A 65 0.70 -4.85 11.81
CA LEU A 65 2.08 -4.52 11.46
C LEU A 65 2.50 -3.23 12.16
N ASP A 66 3.79 -3.12 12.44
CA ASP A 66 4.42 -1.88 12.86
C ASP A 66 4.58 -0.89 11.67
N ASP A 67 5.55 0.01 11.76
CA ASP A 67 5.80 1.02 10.73
C ASP A 67 6.30 0.37 9.44
N ILE A 68 5.76 0.84 8.31
CA ILE A 68 6.15 0.41 6.97
C ILE A 68 6.87 1.56 6.28
N GLU A 69 7.97 1.27 5.61
CA GLU A 69 8.67 2.20 4.75
C GLU A 69 8.44 1.84 3.28
N PHE A 70 8.10 2.85 2.47
CA PHE A 70 7.99 2.71 1.01
C PHE A 70 9.28 3.27 0.42
N CYS A 71 10.21 2.39 0.07
CA CYS A 71 11.49 2.76 -0.57
C CYS A 71 11.25 2.98 -2.07
N ILE A 72 10.74 4.16 -2.40
CA ILE A 72 10.42 4.57 -3.77
C ILE A 72 11.66 5.20 -4.42
N PRO A 73 12.11 4.73 -5.60
CA PRO A 73 13.18 5.37 -6.35
C PRO A 73 12.86 6.84 -6.66
N GLU A 74 13.78 7.75 -6.34
CA GLU A 74 13.56 9.19 -6.53
C GLU A 74 13.57 9.62 -8.00
N ASP A 75 14.24 8.85 -8.86
CA ASP A 75 14.50 9.21 -10.25
C ASP A 75 13.40 8.74 -11.22
N ASP A 76 12.71 7.65 -10.90
CA ASP A 76 11.61 7.12 -11.70
C ASP A 76 10.62 6.31 -10.85
N ILE A 77 9.36 6.75 -10.81
CA ILE A 77 8.26 6.12 -10.07
C ILE A 77 7.93 4.71 -10.58
N MET A 78 8.31 4.38 -11.82
CA MET A 78 8.06 3.08 -12.45
C MET A 78 9.20 2.06 -12.27
N LYS A 79 10.30 2.45 -11.63
CA LYS A 79 11.33 1.49 -11.18
C LYS A 79 10.82 0.66 -10.01
N ASN A 80 11.45 -0.49 -9.76
CA ASN A 80 11.05 -1.36 -8.66
C ASN A 80 11.16 -0.64 -7.31
N TRP A 81 10.14 -0.77 -6.47
CA TRP A 81 10.16 -0.27 -5.10
C TRP A 81 10.53 -1.41 -4.16
N LYS A 82 11.00 -1.03 -2.97
CA LYS A 82 11.08 -1.95 -1.83
C LYS A 82 10.12 -1.50 -0.74
N PHE A 83 9.59 -2.47 -0.01
CA PHE A 83 8.79 -2.26 1.19
C PHE A 83 9.42 -3.05 2.31
N THR A 84 9.57 -2.40 3.46
CA THR A 84 10.07 -3.04 4.66
C THR A 84 9.27 -2.57 5.86
N SER A 85 9.09 -3.45 6.82
CA SER A 85 8.44 -3.17 8.10
C SER A 85 9.48 -3.10 9.21
N SER A 86 9.29 -2.23 10.19
CA SER A 86 10.22 -2.12 11.33
C SER A 86 10.27 -3.39 12.19
N ASP A 87 9.26 -4.25 12.11
CA ASP A 87 9.20 -5.55 12.78
C ASP A 87 9.66 -6.73 11.90
N GLY A 88 10.05 -6.46 10.64
CA GLY A 88 10.53 -7.47 9.69
C GLY A 88 9.48 -8.52 9.29
N ARG A 89 8.19 -8.12 9.30
CA ARG A 89 7.04 -8.97 8.98
C ARG A 89 6.40 -8.67 7.64
N PHE A 90 6.81 -7.61 6.95
CA PHE A 90 6.34 -7.27 5.62
C PHE A 90 7.52 -6.78 4.78
N GLU A 91 8.10 -7.69 4.02
CA GLU A 91 9.28 -7.44 3.20
C GLU A 91 8.94 -7.77 1.74
N MET A 92 8.83 -6.75 0.89
CA MET A 92 8.34 -6.92 -0.48
C MET A 92 9.19 -6.15 -1.49
N ASP A 93 9.42 -6.77 -2.63
CA ASP A 93 9.75 -6.08 -3.87
C ASP A 93 8.46 -5.81 -4.64
N PHE A 94 8.32 -4.59 -5.16
CA PHE A 94 7.19 -4.21 -5.99
C PHE A 94 7.66 -3.87 -7.39
N GLN A 95 7.04 -4.50 -8.39
CA GLN A 95 7.26 -4.24 -9.81
C GLN A 95 6.08 -3.43 -10.35
N PRO A 96 6.24 -2.11 -10.58
CA PRO A 96 5.25 -1.28 -11.25
C PRO A 96 4.91 -1.77 -12.65
N VAL A 97 3.65 -1.60 -13.04
CA VAL A 97 3.14 -1.93 -14.39
C VAL A 97 2.42 -0.74 -15.00
N VAL A 98 1.59 -0.04 -14.20
CA VAL A 98 0.84 1.14 -14.64
C VAL A 98 0.88 2.21 -13.57
N ASP A 99 1.22 3.45 -13.93
CA ASP A 99 1.01 4.62 -13.07
C ASP A 99 -0.21 5.40 -13.55
N ARG A 100 -1.25 5.44 -12.71
CA ARG A 100 -2.38 6.35 -12.90
C ARG A 100 -2.00 7.71 -12.30
N PHE A 101 -1.33 8.51 -13.12
CA PHE A 101 -0.88 9.84 -12.75
C PHE A 101 -1.97 10.92 -12.88
N SER A 102 -2.06 11.81 -11.89
CA SER A 102 -2.89 13.02 -11.96
C SER A 102 -2.17 14.21 -11.30
N ASP A 103 -2.00 15.32 -12.01
CA ASP A 103 -1.52 16.60 -11.46
C ASP A 103 -2.58 17.69 -11.68
N THR A 104 -3.28 18.03 -10.61
CA THR A 104 -4.25 19.12 -10.58
C THR A 104 -3.58 20.35 -9.99
N ASN A 105 -3.50 21.43 -10.76
CA ASN A 105 -2.93 22.70 -10.30
C ASN A 105 -3.91 23.85 -10.54
N ALA A 106 -4.59 24.30 -9.48
CA ALA A 106 -5.57 25.37 -9.48
C ALA A 106 -5.11 26.52 -8.56
N LEU A 107 -4.07 27.24 -9.01
CA LEU A 107 -3.48 28.43 -8.38
C LEU A 107 -2.89 28.18 -6.98
N ILE A 108 -3.75 28.07 -5.96
CA ILE A 108 -3.39 27.83 -4.56
C ILE A 108 -3.46 26.35 -4.21
N ILE A 109 -4.39 25.61 -4.85
CA ILE A 109 -4.58 24.17 -4.65
C ILE A 109 -3.71 23.40 -5.65
N ARG A 110 -2.92 22.44 -5.15
CA ARG A 110 -2.19 21.48 -5.99
C ARG A 110 -2.33 20.07 -5.44
N SER A 111 -2.67 19.12 -6.30
CA SER A 111 -2.66 17.69 -5.98
C SER A 111 -1.84 16.95 -7.02
N LYS A 112 -0.78 16.26 -6.60
CA LYS A 112 0.03 15.41 -7.47
C LYS A 112 -0.08 13.98 -6.95
N GLN A 113 -0.76 13.13 -7.71
CA GLN A 113 -1.11 11.76 -7.35
C GLN A 113 -0.43 10.79 -8.30
N HIS A 114 0.35 9.87 -7.73
CA HIS A 114 0.80 8.66 -8.41
C HIS A 114 0.09 7.48 -7.74
N GLN A 115 -0.77 6.80 -8.49
CA GLN A 115 -1.38 5.54 -8.05
C GLN A 115 -0.86 4.44 -8.96
N VAL A 116 0.09 3.67 -8.43
CA VAL A 116 0.89 2.74 -9.20
C VAL A 116 0.39 1.33 -8.95
N PHE A 117 -0.07 0.68 -10.01
CA PHE A 117 -0.51 -0.70 -10.02
C PHE A 117 0.63 -1.60 -10.48
N GLY A 118 0.76 -2.76 -9.86
CA GLY A 118 1.83 -3.68 -10.18
C GLY A 118 1.73 -4.98 -9.39
N TYR A 119 2.90 -5.58 -9.17
CA TYR A 119 3.00 -6.89 -8.54
C TYR A 119 3.95 -6.85 -7.35
N PHE A 120 3.50 -7.36 -6.21
CA PHE A 120 4.30 -7.56 -5.01
C PHE A 120 4.85 -8.99 -4.98
N THR A 121 6.15 -9.13 -4.72
CA THR A 121 6.81 -10.42 -4.48
C THR A 121 7.64 -10.31 -3.20
N GLY A 122 7.47 -11.24 -2.27
CA GLY A 122 8.16 -11.20 -0.98
C GLY A 122 7.40 -11.93 0.12
N ASP A 123 7.68 -11.60 1.37
CA ASP A 123 7.20 -12.36 2.52
C ASP A 123 6.38 -11.49 3.49
N ALA A 124 5.22 -12.01 3.87
CA ALA A 124 4.37 -11.48 4.93
C ALA A 124 4.33 -12.47 6.11
N LYS A 125 4.62 -12.02 7.34
CA LYS A 125 4.67 -12.86 8.52
C LYS A 125 3.50 -12.57 9.48
N LEU A 126 2.72 -13.59 9.79
CA LEU A 126 1.59 -13.54 10.72
C LEU A 126 2.08 -13.50 12.18
N ASP A 127 1.17 -13.21 13.12
CA ASP A 127 1.53 -13.04 14.54
C ASP A 127 2.04 -14.34 15.19
N ASP A 128 1.65 -15.49 14.63
CA ASP A 128 2.11 -16.82 15.09
C ASP A 128 3.44 -17.24 14.44
N GLY A 129 4.02 -16.38 13.59
CA GLY A 129 5.27 -16.63 12.87
C GLY A 129 5.09 -17.34 11.53
N THR A 130 3.87 -17.69 11.13
CA THR A 130 3.58 -18.23 9.79
C THR A 130 4.02 -17.24 8.71
N ILE A 131 4.74 -17.72 7.70
CA ILE A 131 5.19 -16.91 6.57
C ILE A 131 4.31 -17.22 5.37
N ILE A 132 3.74 -16.16 4.79
CA ILE A 132 2.98 -16.19 3.55
C ILE A 132 3.88 -15.56 2.48
N HIS A 133 4.27 -16.39 1.50
CA HIS A 133 5.05 -15.92 0.37
C HIS A 133 4.11 -15.40 -0.73
N LEU A 134 4.35 -14.17 -1.16
CA LEU A 134 3.68 -13.57 -2.30
C LEU A 134 4.57 -13.74 -3.52
N ASP A 135 4.05 -14.33 -4.58
CA ASP A 135 4.68 -14.33 -5.89
C ASP A 135 3.81 -13.59 -6.89
N ARG A 136 4.31 -12.44 -7.37
CA ARG A 136 3.64 -11.56 -8.32
C ARG A 136 2.18 -11.27 -7.94
N PHE A 137 1.93 -10.97 -6.67
CA PHE A 137 0.61 -10.68 -6.14
C PHE A 137 0.11 -9.31 -6.64
N PRO A 138 -1.02 -9.24 -7.37
CA PRO A 138 -1.51 -8.00 -7.96
C PRO A 138 -2.04 -7.06 -6.87
N ALA A 139 -1.53 -5.84 -6.84
CA ALA A 139 -1.94 -4.80 -5.89
C ALA A 139 -1.53 -3.40 -6.40
N PHE A 140 -1.71 -2.38 -5.57
CA PHE A 140 -1.24 -1.03 -5.88
C PHE A 140 -0.60 -0.38 -4.67
N ALA A 141 0.20 0.66 -4.95
CA ALA A 141 0.70 1.60 -3.97
C ALA A 141 0.68 3.01 -4.57
N GLU A 142 0.44 4.01 -3.72
CA GLU A 142 0.33 5.39 -4.09
C GLU A 142 1.25 6.30 -3.30
N LYS A 143 1.68 7.36 -3.97
CA LYS A 143 2.35 8.51 -3.39
C LYS A 143 1.57 9.74 -3.82
N VAL A 144 0.97 10.42 -2.85
CA VAL A 144 0.18 11.61 -3.13
C VAL A 144 0.71 12.79 -2.36
N TYR A 145 0.92 13.88 -3.09
CA TYR A 145 1.21 15.19 -2.55
C TYR A 145 -0.01 16.09 -2.70
N ASN A 146 -0.39 16.79 -1.64
CA ASN A 146 -1.47 17.78 -1.65
C ASN A 146 -1.06 19.10 -1.01
N ARG A 147 -1.60 20.18 -1.56
CA ARG A 147 -1.59 21.54 -1.04
C ARG A 147 -2.98 22.14 -1.26
N TYR A 148 -3.68 22.56 -0.21
CA TYR A 148 -5.06 23.06 -0.27
C TYR A 148 -5.20 24.53 0.11
#